data_AF-A0A2W7PDU9-F1
#
_entry.id   AF-A0A2W7PDU9-F1
#
_cell.length_a   1.000
_cell.length_b   1.000
_cell.length_c   1.000
_cell.angle_alpha   90.00
_cell.angle_beta   90.00
_cell.angle_gamma   90.00
#
_symmetry.space_group_name_H-M   'P 1'
#
loop_
_entity.id
_entity.type
_entity.pdbx_description
1 polymer ?
#
loop_
_entity_poly.entity_id
_entity_poly.type
_entity_poly.pdbx_seq_one_letter_code
_entity_poly.pdbx_strand_id
1 'polypeptide(L)'
;MRAIVSQVNTSLINKVFAFSLNVVFNAGMEPDAFIAMDRELIDRLGGPAKVAELLGFEKKGGAQRVHNWKERGIPPAVKLAHPDVFLNQPMPAKQPGP
;
A
#
# COMPACT_ATOMS: atom_id res chain seq x y z
N MET A 1 9.62 34.86 6.14
CA MET A 1 8.23 34.38 5.98
C MET A 1 7.92 33.97 4.53
N ARG A 2 8.63 33.00 3.96
CA ARG A 2 8.31 32.42 2.63
C ARG A 2 8.38 30.88 2.59
N ALA A 3 9.09 30.25 3.53
CA ALA A 3 9.23 28.78 3.57
C ALA A 3 8.05 28.02 4.21
N ILE A 4 7.34 28.64 5.16
CA ILE A 4 6.25 27.96 5.91
C ILE A 4 5.01 27.72 5.02
N VAL A 5 4.75 28.60 4.05
CA VAL A 5 3.58 28.49 3.16
C VAL A 5 3.73 27.33 2.15
N SER A 6 4.97 26.94 1.81
CA SER A 6 5.24 25.84 0.88
C SER A 6 5.01 24.46 1.51
N GLN A 7 5.30 24.29 2.80
CA GLN A 7 5.24 22.97 3.47
C GLN A 7 3.80 22.52 3.79
N VAL A 8 2.88 23.46 3.97
CA VAL A 8 1.46 23.16 4.23
C VAL A 8 0.73 22.72 2.96
N ASN A 9 1.11 23.26 1.79
CA ASN A 9 0.44 23.01 0.51
C ASN A 9 0.60 21.55 0.04
N THR A 10 1.74 20.92 0.28
CA THR A 10 1.98 19.52 -0.10
C THR A 10 1.24 18.53 0.82
N SER A 11 1.01 18.90 2.09
CA SER A 11 0.41 18.01 3.10
C SER A 11 -1.10 17.85 2.96
N LEU A 12 -1.82 18.92 2.59
CA LEU A 12 -3.26 18.83 2.30
C LEU A 12 -3.52 18.16 0.95
N ILE A 13 -2.75 18.49 -0.09
CA ILE A 13 -2.91 17.88 -1.42
C ILE A 13 -2.69 16.37 -1.36
N ASN A 14 -1.68 15.90 -0.61
CA ASN A 14 -1.45 14.46 -0.43
C ASN A 14 -2.57 13.73 0.34
N LYS A 15 -3.24 14.41 1.27
CA LYS A 15 -4.39 13.83 2.01
C LYS A 15 -5.66 13.78 1.17
N VAL A 16 -5.90 14.80 0.35
CA VAL A 16 -7.05 14.87 -0.56
C VAL A 16 -6.88 13.86 -1.71
N PHE A 17 -5.68 13.74 -2.30
CA PHE A 17 -5.43 12.74 -3.36
C PHE A 17 -5.51 11.28 -2.85
N ALA A 18 -5.05 11.00 -1.64
CA ALA A 18 -5.17 9.67 -1.03
C ALA A 18 -6.61 9.31 -0.63
N PHE A 19 -7.45 10.32 -0.35
CA PHE A 19 -8.87 10.12 -0.05
C PHE A 19 -9.69 9.90 -1.33
N SER A 20 -9.40 10.65 -2.39
CA SER A 20 -10.16 10.60 -3.66
C SER A 20 -9.91 9.34 -4.49
N LEU A 21 -8.73 8.71 -4.41
CA LEU A 21 -8.48 7.42 -5.06
C LEU A 21 -9.16 6.23 -4.34
N ASN A 22 -9.50 6.39 -3.06
CA ASN A 22 -9.95 5.30 -2.18
C ASN A 22 -11.48 5.07 -2.18
N VAL A 23 -12.27 6.08 -2.58
CA VAL A 23 -13.75 6.01 -2.54
C VAL A 23 -14.34 5.42 -3.82
N VAL A 24 -13.70 5.63 -4.98
CA VAL A 24 -14.33 5.36 -6.29
C VAL A 24 -14.26 3.89 -6.72
N PHE A 25 -13.32 3.08 -6.21
CA PHE A 25 -13.12 1.69 -6.64
C PHE A 25 -13.62 0.61 -5.66
N ASN A 26 -14.05 0.95 -4.44
CA ASN A 26 -14.33 -0.01 -3.36
C ASN A 26 -15.76 -0.61 -3.33
N ALA A 27 -16.62 -0.36 -4.33
CA ALA A 27 -18.05 -0.64 -4.21
C ALA A 27 -18.53 -2.05 -4.67
N GLY A 28 -17.66 -2.99 -5.07
CA GLY A 28 -18.14 -4.25 -5.70
C GLY A 28 -17.23 -5.48 -5.69
N MET A 29 -16.25 -5.60 -4.81
CA MET A 29 -15.37 -6.77 -4.68
C MET A 29 -15.64 -7.47 -3.34
N GLU A 30 -15.52 -8.80 -3.25
CA GLU A 30 -15.41 -9.51 -1.96
C GLU A 30 -14.10 -9.07 -1.29
N PRO A 31 -14.12 -8.03 -0.43
CA PRO A 31 -12.93 -7.23 -0.14
C PRO A 31 -11.94 -8.01 0.71
N ASP A 32 -12.46 -8.89 1.57
CA ASP A 32 -11.72 -9.44 2.70
C ASP A 32 -10.64 -10.45 2.28
N ALA A 33 -10.90 -11.27 1.27
CA ALA A 33 -9.95 -12.29 0.81
C ALA A 33 -8.73 -11.66 0.13
N PHE A 34 -8.93 -10.67 -0.74
CA PHE A 34 -7.84 -9.97 -1.42
C PHE A 34 -7.04 -9.10 -0.45
N ILE A 35 -7.70 -8.43 0.50
CA ILE A 35 -7.02 -7.67 1.56
C ILE A 35 -6.20 -8.61 2.44
N ALA A 36 -6.72 -9.79 2.80
CA ALA A 36 -5.97 -10.79 3.57
C ALA A 36 -4.73 -11.29 2.82
N MET A 37 -4.82 -11.53 1.50
CA MET A 37 -3.67 -11.89 0.67
C MET A 37 -2.63 -10.77 0.61
N ASP A 38 -3.07 -9.52 0.46
CA ASP A 38 -2.17 -8.36 0.44
C ASP A 38 -1.48 -8.15 1.79
N ARG A 39 -2.21 -8.38 2.88
CA ARG A 39 -1.69 -8.37 4.25
C ARG A 39 -0.58 -9.41 4.41
N GLU A 40 -0.84 -10.65 4.02
CA GLU A 40 0.14 -11.74 4.09
C GLU A 40 1.36 -11.45 3.21
N LEU A 41 1.13 -10.94 2.00
CA LEU A 41 2.19 -10.54 1.07
C LEU A 41 3.11 -9.48 1.69
N ILE A 42 2.55 -8.44 2.31
CA ILE A 42 3.33 -7.40 3.01
C ILE A 42 4.16 -8.03 4.13
N ASP A 43 3.58 -8.94 4.91
CA ASP A 43 4.28 -9.60 6.02
C ASP A 43 5.43 -10.49 5.51
N ARG A 44 5.23 -11.25 4.43
CA ARG A 44 6.29 -12.07 3.79
C ARG A 44 7.42 -11.23 3.20
N LEU A 45 7.11 -10.04 2.68
CA LEU A 45 8.11 -9.09 2.18
C LEU A 45 8.92 -8.41 3.30
N GLY A 46 8.73 -8.80 4.56
CA GLY A 46 9.44 -8.26 5.72
C GLY A 46 8.70 -7.13 6.44
N GLY A 47 7.40 -6.99 6.17
CA GLY A 47 6.52 -6.04 6.83
C GLY A 47 6.53 -4.62 6.23
N PRO A 48 5.69 -3.71 6.78
CA PRO A 48 5.42 -2.41 6.16
C PRO A 48 6.66 -1.52 5.97
N ALA A 49 7.59 -1.55 6.92
CA ALA A 49 8.83 -0.77 6.82
C ALA A 49 9.72 -1.29 5.68
N LYS A 50 9.88 -2.62 5.57
CA LYS A 50 10.71 -3.20 4.53
C LYS A 50 10.13 -2.98 3.14
N VAL A 51 8.81 -3.15 2.99
CA VAL A 51 8.12 -2.85 1.74
C VAL A 51 8.24 -1.38 1.37
N ALA A 52 8.12 -0.44 2.33
CA ALA A 52 8.33 0.97 2.04
C ALA A 52 9.75 1.27 1.51
N GLU A 53 10.78 0.60 2.02
CA GLU A 53 12.15 0.68 1.50
C GLU A 53 12.25 0.13 0.07
N LEU A 54 11.66 -1.04 -0.20
CA LEU A 54 11.65 -1.66 -1.53
C LEU A 54 10.98 -0.78 -2.59
N LEU A 55 9.98 0.01 -2.18
CA LEU A 55 9.28 0.96 -3.06
C LEU A 55 9.96 2.33 -3.16
N GLY A 56 11.08 2.54 -2.45
CA GLY A 56 11.77 3.82 -2.43
C GLY A 56 10.98 4.95 -1.77
N PHE A 57 10.05 4.63 -0.87
CA PHE A 57 9.32 5.65 -0.11
C PHE A 57 10.22 6.35 0.91
N GLU A 58 9.90 7.61 1.18
CA GLU A 58 10.59 8.36 2.23
C GLU A 58 10.43 7.67 3.59
N LYS A 59 11.49 7.73 4.40
CA LYS A 59 11.51 7.20 5.77
C LYS A 59 10.38 7.78 6.64
N LYS A 60 9.95 9.01 6.36
CA LYS A 60 8.83 9.66 7.04
C LYS A 60 7.52 9.29 6.33
N GLY A 61 6.71 8.43 6.95
CA GLY A 61 5.34 8.13 6.51
C GLY A 61 5.20 7.04 5.45
N GLY A 62 6.28 6.57 4.82
CA GLY A 62 6.25 5.43 3.89
C GLY A 62 5.73 4.15 4.56
N ALA A 63 6.29 3.80 5.72
CA ALA A 63 5.85 2.62 6.48
C ALA A 63 4.38 2.70 6.93
N GLN A 64 3.91 3.89 7.34
CA GLN A 64 2.51 4.10 7.71
C GLN A 64 1.57 3.92 6.51
N ARG A 65 1.97 4.40 5.33
CA ARG A 65 1.20 4.21 4.09
C ARG A 65 1.02 2.73 3.78
N VAL A 66 2.11 1.96 3.84
CA VAL A 66 2.08 0.52 3.60
C VAL A 66 1.29 -0.22 4.68
N HIS A 67 1.42 0.20 5.94
CA HIS A 67 0.63 -0.36 7.04
C HIS A 67 -0.87 -0.20 6.78
N ASN A 68 -1.31 0.96 6.28
CA ASN A 68 -2.72 1.18 5.93
C ASN A 68 -3.21 0.25 4.80
N TRP A 69 -2.33 -0.25 3.92
CA TRP A 69 -2.70 -1.20 2.88
C TRP A 69 -3.06 -2.58 3.45
N LYS A 70 -2.59 -2.94 4.65
CA LYS A 70 -2.99 -4.18 5.32
C LYS A 70 -4.49 -4.23 5.63
N GLU A 71 -5.14 -3.06 5.73
CA GLU A 71 -6.57 -2.93 6.02
C GLU A 71 -7.40 -2.52 4.79
N ARG A 72 -6.75 -2.02 3.73
CA ARG A 72 -7.42 -1.46 2.54
C ARG A 72 -7.12 -2.19 1.23
N GLY A 73 -6.13 -3.08 1.26
CA GLY A 73 -5.51 -3.64 0.07
C GLY A 73 -4.41 -2.72 -0.48
N ILE A 74 -3.48 -3.33 -1.21
CA ILE A 74 -2.43 -2.60 -1.93
C ILE A 74 -3.06 -2.04 -3.22
N PRO A 75 -2.90 -0.75 -3.52
CA PRO A 75 -3.45 -0.17 -4.74
C PRO A 75 -2.97 -0.92 -6.00
N PRO A 76 -3.88 -1.31 -6.92
CA PRO A 76 -3.51 -2.05 -8.12
C PRO A 76 -2.42 -1.37 -8.96
N ALA A 77 -2.47 -0.05 -9.08
CA ALA A 77 -1.45 0.73 -9.79
C ALA A 77 -0.05 0.58 -9.17
N VAL A 78 0.04 0.42 -7.84
CA VAL A 78 1.32 0.18 -7.15
C VAL A 78 1.84 -1.23 -7.46
N LYS A 79 0.96 -2.24 -7.50
CA LYS A 79 1.36 -3.61 -7.90
C LYS A 79 1.92 -3.64 -9.32
N LEU A 80 1.26 -2.94 -10.25
CA LEU A 80 1.67 -2.85 -11.65
C LEU A 80 2.95 -2.04 -11.84
N ALA A 81 3.17 -0.99 -11.03
CA ALA A 81 4.40 -0.20 -11.08
C ALA A 81 5.61 -0.94 -10.49
N HIS A 82 5.37 -1.93 -9.62
CA HIS A 82 6.42 -2.70 -8.95
C HIS A 82 6.19 -4.22 -9.10
N PRO A 83 6.18 -4.75 -10.34
CA PRO A 83 5.88 -6.16 -10.60
C PRO A 83 6.91 -7.09 -9.94
N ASP A 84 8.17 -6.67 -9.85
CA ASP A 84 9.24 -7.45 -9.21
C ASP A 84 9.04 -7.59 -7.69
N VAL A 85 8.33 -6.64 -7.07
CA VAL A 85 8.02 -6.67 -5.64
C VAL A 85 6.77 -7.49 -5.37
N PHE A 86 5.72 -7.36 -6.19
CA PHE A 86 4.40 -7.89 -5.86
C PHE A 86 3.92 -9.06 -6.71
N LEU A 87 4.35 -9.18 -7.97
CA LEU A 87 3.83 -10.16 -8.92
C LEU A 87 4.79 -11.33 -9.15
N ASN A 88 6.09 -11.10 -9.04
CA ASN A 88 7.12 -12.14 -9.18
C ASN A 88 7.40 -12.87 -7.86
N GLN A 89 6.48 -12.81 -6.90
CA GLN A 89 6.60 -13.52 -5.63
C GLN A 89 6.08 -14.95 -5.79
N PRO A 90 6.82 -15.97 -5.31
CA PRO A 90 6.32 -17.34 -5.34
C PRO A 90 4.98 -17.41 -4.59
N MET A 91 3.93 -17.88 -5.27
CA MET A 91 2.62 -18.03 -4.64
C MET A 91 2.74 -18.97 -3.44
N PRO A 92 2.01 -18.70 -2.34
CA PRO A 92 1.97 -19.64 -1.23
C PRO A 92 1.47 -20.99 -1.76
N ALA A 93 2.21 -22.06 -1.46
CA ALA A 93 1.67 -23.40 -1.64
C ALA A 93 0.35 -23.43 -0.87
N LYS A 94 -0.76 -23.70 -1.58
CA LYS A 94 -2.07 -23.90 -0.97
C LYS A 94 -1.88 -24.91 0.16
N GLN A 95 -1.93 -24.46 1.42
CA GLN A 95 -1.93 -25.40 2.52
C GLN A 95 -3.18 -26.27 2.34
N PRO A 96 -3.05 -27.61 2.27
CA PRO A 96 -4.24 -28.44 2.35
C PRO A 96 -4.90 -28.08 3.68
N GLY A 97 -6.18 -27.68 3.61
CA GLY A 97 -6.95 -27.37 4.81
C GLY A 97 -6.96 -28.57 5.77
N PRO A 98 -7.26 -28.35 7.06
CA PRO A 98 -7.36 -29.43 8.03
C PRO A 98 -8.37 -30.50 7.59
#